data_AF-A0A146LT52-F1
#
_entry.id   AF-A0A146LT52-F1
#
_cell.length_a   1.000
_cell.length_b   1.000
_cell.length_c   1.000
_cell.angle_alpha   90.00
_cell.angle_beta   90.00
_cell.angle_gamma   90.00
#
_symmetry.space_group_name_H-M   'P 1'
#
loop_
_entity.id
_entity.type
_entity.pdbx_description
1 polymer ?
#
loop_
_entity_poly.entity_id
_entity_poly.type
_entity_poly.pdbx_seq_one_letter_code
_entity_poly.pdbx_strand_id
1 'polypeptide(L)'
;MDEEGVPEVFQKVALLMTCFPAFRENVTISFVSPLPAKNHPSAVPKLDAKDMCLEENYEGGVTSTNYASNDRYPNNLLRNVARRASNTEFVLVIDVDMLPSENLRQDFLLFATQRGLFKKNNHLEKIVFVVPAFESKENVVPPLNKGQLLSLVETGEVRPFYSQLCSKCQAPTNYDAWLNEPAGAEMATMFDMIWRDPWEPFYISSNNVPLYDERFKQYGFNRISQVCELHVAGYTFSILNNAFLVHIGFKTTSSFHDDKEKDQERNRMVFRQFKAELKLKYIESSRRCY
;
A
#
# COMPACT_ATOMS: atom_id res chain seq x y z
N MET A 1 3.44 30.58 29.78
CA MET A 1 3.90 29.19 29.96
C MET A 1 3.55 28.52 28.66
N ASP A 2 4.58 28.25 27.88
CA ASP A 2 4.58 28.39 26.43
C ASP A 2 3.57 27.48 25.74
N GLU A 3 2.77 28.07 24.85
CA GLU A 3 1.96 27.36 23.87
C GLU A 3 2.93 26.62 22.93
N GLU A 4 3.35 25.41 23.31
CA GLU A 4 3.89 24.46 22.34
C GLU A 4 2.78 24.20 21.32
N GLY A 5 2.89 24.91 20.19
CA GLY A 5 1.89 24.94 19.13
C GLY A 5 1.47 23.54 18.71
N VAL A 6 0.19 23.41 18.34
CA VAL A 6 -0.35 22.19 17.74
C VAL A 6 0.61 21.72 16.63
N PRO A 7 1.15 20.48 16.68
CA PRO A 7 2.14 20.04 15.71
C PRO A 7 1.62 20.22 14.28
N GLU A 8 2.49 20.65 13.37
CA GLU A 8 2.14 21.01 11.97
C GLU A 8 1.24 19.96 11.29
N VAL A 9 1.47 18.68 11.57
CA VAL A 9 0.64 17.57 11.05
C VAL A 9 -0.83 17.69 11.43
N PHE A 10 -1.15 18.10 12.67
CA PHE A 10 -2.53 18.28 13.11
C PHE A 10 -3.19 19.49 12.45
N GLN A 11 -2.41 20.56 12.18
CA GLN A 11 -2.91 21.72 11.43
C GLN A 11 -3.22 21.34 9.97
N LYS A 12 -2.31 20.61 9.31
CA LYS A 12 -2.54 20.12 7.94
C LYS A 12 -3.73 19.17 7.86
N VAL A 13 -3.88 18.26 8.81
CA VAL A 13 -5.06 17.38 8.88
C VAL A 13 -6.34 18.18 9.12
N ALA A 14 -6.32 19.16 10.03
CA ALA A 14 -7.48 20.01 10.27
C ALA A 14 -7.88 20.77 9.00
N LEU A 15 -6.90 21.30 8.24
CA LEU A 15 -7.14 21.97 6.97
C LEU A 15 -7.80 21.02 5.96
N LEU A 16 -7.28 19.79 5.82
CA LEU A 16 -7.86 18.77 4.94
C LEU A 16 -9.33 18.46 5.31
N MET A 17 -9.61 18.28 6.60
CA MET A 17 -10.95 17.97 7.11
C MET A 17 -11.92 19.15 6.97
N THR A 18 -11.43 20.38 7.10
CA THR A 18 -12.26 21.59 6.97
C THR A 18 -12.58 21.90 5.51
N CYS A 19 -11.60 21.78 4.63
CA CYS A 19 -11.69 22.32 3.28
C CYS A 19 -12.11 21.31 2.21
N PHE A 20 -11.97 19.99 2.46
CA PHE A 20 -12.36 18.96 1.50
C PHE A 20 -13.46 18.06 2.08
N PRO A 21 -14.74 18.32 1.76
CA PRO A 21 -15.86 17.50 2.24
C PRO A 21 -15.69 16.01 1.94
N ALA A 22 -15.22 15.66 0.73
CA ALA A 22 -14.96 14.28 0.35
C ALA A 22 -13.90 13.62 1.24
N PHE A 23 -12.85 14.34 1.64
CA PHE A 23 -11.85 13.83 2.57
C PHE A 23 -12.46 13.60 3.95
N ARG A 24 -13.15 14.61 4.48
CA ARG A 24 -13.82 14.54 5.79
C ARG A 24 -14.81 13.38 5.91
N GLU A 25 -15.53 13.08 4.83
CA GLU A 25 -16.59 12.08 4.83
C GLU A 25 -16.06 10.65 4.57
N ASN A 26 -14.92 10.51 3.89
CA ASN A 26 -14.40 9.21 3.45
C ASN A 26 -13.06 8.80 4.07
N VAL A 27 -12.40 9.67 4.85
CA VAL A 27 -11.08 9.40 5.42
C VAL A 27 -11.11 9.42 6.95
N THR A 28 -10.57 8.38 7.56
CA THR A 28 -10.29 8.31 9.00
C THR A 28 -8.78 8.33 9.21
N ILE A 29 -8.31 9.16 10.15
CA ILE A 29 -6.87 9.32 10.46
C ILE A 29 -6.60 8.80 11.86
N SER A 30 -5.57 7.99 12.00
CA SER A 30 -5.03 7.56 13.29
C SER A 30 -3.69 8.25 13.55
N PHE A 31 -3.56 8.92 14.69
CA PHE A 31 -2.30 9.52 15.13
C PHE A 31 -1.54 8.54 16.02
N VAL A 32 -0.24 8.40 15.76
CA VAL A 32 0.66 7.52 16.53
C VAL A 32 1.82 8.35 17.03
N SER A 33 2.16 8.22 18.31
CA SER A 33 3.27 8.92 18.94
C SER A 33 4.11 7.97 19.79
N PRO A 34 5.44 8.17 19.86
CA PRO A 34 6.32 7.35 20.71
C PRO A 34 6.06 7.64 22.19
N LEU A 35 6.19 6.61 23.04
CA LEU A 35 6.05 6.76 24.49
C LEU A 35 7.42 6.91 25.18
N PRO A 36 7.53 7.72 26.26
CA PRO A 36 6.48 8.60 26.79
C PRO A 36 6.40 9.91 25.99
N ALA A 37 5.25 10.17 25.37
CA ALA A 37 4.99 11.46 24.74
C ALA A 37 4.58 12.44 25.84
N LYS A 38 5.40 13.48 26.05
CA LYS A 38 5.18 14.47 27.13
C LYS A 38 3.97 15.36 26.89
N ASN A 39 3.58 15.57 25.63
CA ASN A 39 2.44 16.39 25.22
C ASN A 39 1.63 15.65 24.15
N HIS A 40 0.43 15.18 24.50
CA HIS A 40 -0.53 14.63 23.55
C HIS A 40 -1.57 15.70 23.23
N PRO A 41 -1.66 16.17 21.98
CA PRO A 41 -2.86 16.85 21.54
C PRO A 41 -4.02 15.85 21.63
N SER A 42 -4.97 16.09 22.54
CA SER A 42 -6.12 15.20 22.74
C SER A 42 -7.10 15.20 21.56
N ALA A 43 -6.97 16.15 20.63
CA ALA A 43 -7.80 16.25 19.43
C ALA A 43 -7.10 17.06 18.33
N VAL A 44 -7.50 16.78 17.08
CA VAL A 44 -7.24 17.68 15.94
C VAL A 44 -7.99 19.00 16.21
N PRO A 45 -7.34 20.17 16.08
CA PRO A 45 -8.00 21.44 16.30
C PRO A 45 -9.14 21.62 15.29
N LYS A 46 -10.24 22.24 15.72
CA LYS A 46 -11.30 22.69 14.81
C LYS A 46 -10.89 24.05 14.26
N LEU A 47 -10.70 24.13 12.95
CA LEU A 47 -10.41 25.39 12.25
C LEU A 47 -11.71 26.03 11.77
N ASP A 48 -11.82 27.36 11.87
CA ASP A 48 -12.95 28.12 11.31
C ASP A 48 -12.76 28.30 9.80
N ALA A 49 -13.81 28.03 9.02
CA ALA A 49 -13.72 27.78 7.58
C ALA A 49 -13.62 29.05 6.72
N LYS A 50 -13.83 30.24 7.30
CA LYS A 50 -14.19 31.44 6.52
C LYS A 50 -13.08 31.98 5.59
N ASP A 51 -11.81 31.78 5.92
CA ASP A 51 -10.68 32.36 5.15
C ASP A 51 -9.51 31.38 4.89
N MET A 52 -9.63 30.10 5.25
CA MET A 52 -8.48 29.17 5.29
C MET A 52 -8.30 28.26 4.07
N CYS A 53 -9.34 28.05 3.24
CA CYS A 53 -9.31 27.04 2.18
C CYS A 53 -8.70 27.53 0.85
N LEU A 54 -7.94 28.62 0.86
CA LEU A 54 -7.23 29.15 -0.31
C LEU A 54 -6.03 28.27 -0.69
N GLU A 55 -5.75 28.12 -2.00
CA GLU A 55 -4.66 27.27 -2.54
C GLU A 55 -3.29 27.60 -1.92
N GLU A 56 -3.03 28.88 -1.64
CA GLU A 56 -1.79 29.39 -1.03
C GLU A 56 -1.52 28.81 0.38
N ASN A 57 -2.55 28.35 1.10
CA ASN A 57 -2.41 27.72 2.42
C ASN A 57 -2.01 26.23 2.35
N TYR A 58 -2.06 25.61 1.17
CA TYR A 58 -1.62 24.23 0.94
C TYR A 58 -0.18 24.16 0.41
N GLU A 59 0.25 25.21 -0.29
CA GLU A 59 1.60 25.35 -0.86
C GLU A 59 2.63 25.88 0.14
N GLY A 60 2.32 25.90 1.44
CA GLY A 60 3.29 26.17 2.50
C GLY A 60 4.52 25.28 2.32
N GLY A 61 5.61 25.91 1.85
CA GLY A 61 6.75 25.25 1.24
C GLY A 61 7.19 23.99 1.99
N VAL A 62 7.30 22.88 1.27
CA VAL A 62 7.94 21.65 1.75
C VAL A 62 9.41 21.98 2.02
N THR A 63 9.69 22.54 3.19
CA THR A 63 11.06 22.83 3.66
C THR A 63 11.68 21.62 4.35
N SER A 64 10.85 20.63 4.72
CA SER A 64 11.33 19.37 5.28
C SER A 64 11.55 18.35 4.17
N THR A 65 12.78 17.85 4.07
CA THR A 65 13.07 16.71 3.22
C THR A 65 12.37 15.47 3.79
N ASN A 66 11.70 14.70 2.93
CA ASN A 66 11.27 13.35 3.32
C ASN A 66 12.51 12.60 3.85
N TYR A 67 12.35 11.92 4.99
CA TYR A 67 13.43 11.20 5.67
C TYR A 67 14.49 12.10 6.38
N ALA A 68 14.19 13.36 6.67
CA ALA A 68 15.07 14.26 7.44
C ALA A 68 15.26 13.87 8.92
N SER A 69 14.39 13.02 9.46
CA SER A 69 14.44 12.62 10.87
C SER A 69 15.45 11.48 11.08
N ASN A 70 16.18 11.54 12.20
CA ASN A 70 17.05 10.43 12.64
C ASN A 70 16.25 9.17 13.02
N ASP A 71 14.94 9.29 13.26
CA ASP A 71 14.09 8.17 13.61
C ASP A 71 13.61 7.42 12.36
N ARG A 72 13.84 6.09 12.34
CA ARG A 72 13.40 5.22 11.25
C ARG A 72 11.87 5.13 11.22
N TYR A 73 11.28 5.44 10.06
CA TYR A 73 9.83 5.48 9.91
C TYR A 73 9.18 4.11 10.18
N PRO A 74 8.23 4.00 11.14
CA PRO A 74 7.69 2.71 11.59
C PRO A 74 6.52 2.22 10.72
N ASN A 75 6.73 2.13 9.40
CA ASN A 75 5.68 1.85 8.41
C ASN A 75 4.80 0.63 8.75
N ASN A 76 5.36 -0.49 9.21
CA ASN A 76 4.58 -1.69 9.51
C ASN A 76 3.69 -1.54 10.76
N LEU A 77 4.17 -0.83 11.78
CA LEU A 77 3.35 -0.47 12.93
C LEU A 77 2.18 0.41 12.50
N LEU A 78 2.44 1.44 11.68
CA LEU A 78 1.40 2.35 11.19
C LEU A 78 0.36 1.61 10.33
N ARG A 79 0.80 0.68 9.47
CA ARG A 79 -0.09 -0.23 8.71
C ARG A 79 -0.98 -1.05 9.65
N ASN A 80 -0.41 -1.62 10.72
CA ASN A 80 -1.18 -2.40 11.68
C ASN A 80 -2.17 -1.55 12.47
N VAL A 81 -1.81 -0.33 12.87
CA VAL A 81 -2.73 0.61 13.54
C VAL A 81 -3.91 0.93 12.61
N ALA A 82 -3.64 1.28 11.35
CA ALA A 82 -4.69 1.56 10.38
C ALA A 82 -5.59 0.33 10.12
N ARG A 83 -5.00 -0.86 9.98
CA ARG A 83 -5.76 -2.11 9.79
C ARG A 83 -6.64 -2.45 10.99
N ARG A 84 -6.14 -2.29 12.21
CA ARG A 84 -6.91 -2.53 13.46
C ARG A 84 -8.05 -1.51 13.63
N ALA A 85 -7.86 -0.28 13.16
CA ALA A 85 -8.88 0.76 13.18
C ALA A 85 -9.94 0.59 12.06
N SER A 86 -9.66 -0.22 11.03
CA SER A 86 -10.60 -0.47 9.95
C SER A 86 -11.71 -1.43 10.37
N ASN A 87 -12.96 -1.03 10.13
CA ASN A 87 -14.15 -1.86 10.35
C ASN A 87 -14.55 -2.67 9.09
N THR A 88 -13.75 -2.66 8.04
CA THR A 88 -14.05 -3.37 6.78
C THR A 88 -13.58 -4.82 6.81
N GLU A 89 -14.35 -5.70 6.17
CA GLU A 89 -13.99 -7.12 6.06
C GLU A 89 -12.82 -7.36 5.11
N PHE A 90 -12.76 -6.59 4.01
CA PHE A 90 -11.65 -6.58 3.07
C PHE A 90 -10.87 -5.26 3.16
N VAL A 91 -9.56 -5.35 3.01
CA VAL A 91 -8.64 -4.21 3.05
C VAL A 91 -7.67 -4.27 1.88
N LEU A 92 -7.29 -3.09 1.40
CA LEU A 92 -6.21 -2.88 0.45
C LEU A 92 -5.24 -1.89 1.10
N VAL A 93 -4.02 -2.35 1.39
CA VAL A 93 -2.95 -1.48 1.91
C VAL A 93 -2.14 -0.96 0.73
N ILE A 94 -2.25 0.35 0.46
CA ILE A 94 -1.49 1.05 -0.58
C ILE A 94 -0.62 2.15 0.00
N ASP A 95 0.38 2.56 -0.79
CA ASP A 95 1.14 3.78 -0.52
C ASP A 95 0.32 5.01 -0.99
N VAL A 96 0.50 6.15 -0.32
CA VAL A 96 -0.34 7.35 -0.54
C VAL A 96 -0.21 7.95 -1.94
N ASP A 97 0.91 7.66 -2.62
CA ASP A 97 1.24 8.08 -3.98
C ASP A 97 0.79 7.07 -5.06
N MET A 98 -0.01 6.06 -4.68
CA MET A 98 -0.57 5.07 -5.59
C MET A 98 -2.04 5.35 -5.86
N LEU A 99 -2.40 5.52 -7.13
CA LEU A 99 -3.77 5.78 -7.58
C LEU A 99 -4.42 4.47 -8.03
N PRO A 100 -5.55 4.05 -7.45
CA PRO A 100 -6.29 2.89 -7.92
C PRO A 100 -7.04 3.19 -9.22
N SER A 101 -7.25 2.15 -10.04
CA SER A 101 -8.17 2.21 -11.18
C SER A 101 -9.56 2.69 -10.74
N GLU A 102 -10.26 3.36 -11.64
CA GLU A 102 -11.61 3.87 -11.38
C GLU A 102 -12.53 2.72 -10.94
N ASN A 103 -13.43 3.02 -9.99
CA ASN A 103 -14.39 2.07 -9.43
C ASN A 103 -13.82 0.80 -8.78
N LEU A 104 -12.49 0.69 -8.54
CA LEU A 104 -11.86 -0.51 -7.97
C LEU A 104 -12.59 -1.08 -6.74
N ARG A 105 -13.02 -0.21 -5.82
CA ARG A 105 -13.82 -0.63 -4.65
C ARG A 105 -15.16 -1.25 -5.06
N GLN A 106 -15.89 -0.58 -5.93
CA GLN A 106 -17.23 -1.01 -6.33
C GLN A 106 -17.18 -2.32 -7.10
N ASP A 107 -16.25 -2.42 -8.04
CA ASP A 107 -16.05 -3.62 -8.86
C ASP A 107 -15.60 -4.81 -8.00
N PHE A 108 -14.71 -4.58 -7.03
CA PHE A 108 -14.31 -5.63 -6.09
C PHE A 108 -15.48 -6.08 -5.20
N LEU A 109 -16.32 -5.17 -4.72
CA LEU A 109 -17.50 -5.54 -3.92
C LEU A 109 -18.50 -6.37 -4.72
N LEU A 110 -18.72 -6.03 -6.00
CA LEU A 110 -19.56 -6.81 -6.91
C LEU A 110 -18.97 -8.21 -7.13
N PHE A 111 -17.69 -8.28 -7.51
CA PHE A 111 -16.94 -9.52 -7.67
C PHE A 111 -17.00 -10.40 -6.40
N ALA A 112 -16.71 -9.81 -5.24
CA ALA A 112 -16.72 -10.50 -3.96
C ALA A 112 -18.11 -11.04 -3.59
N THR A 113 -19.17 -10.26 -3.87
CA THR A 113 -20.55 -10.67 -3.63
C THR A 113 -20.95 -11.84 -4.53
N GLN A 114 -20.67 -11.74 -5.83
CA GLN A 114 -20.97 -12.79 -6.82
C GLN A 114 -20.21 -14.09 -6.50
N ARG A 115 -18.96 -13.98 -6.04
CA ARG A 115 -18.13 -15.13 -5.60
C ARG A 115 -18.47 -15.62 -4.19
N GLY A 116 -19.42 -14.99 -3.50
CA GLY A 116 -19.84 -15.37 -2.16
C GLY A 116 -18.73 -15.22 -1.11
N LEU A 117 -17.80 -14.28 -1.29
CA LEU A 117 -16.66 -14.07 -0.37
C LEU A 117 -17.10 -13.61 1.02
N PHE A 118 -18.27 -13.00 1.15
CA PHE A 118 -18.87 -12.58 2.42
C PHE A 118 -19.65 -13.71 3.14
N LYS A 119 -19.71 -14.92 2.57
CA LYS A 119 -20.40 -16.06 3.19
C LYS A 119 -19.50 -16.72 4.24
N LYS A 120 -20.07 -17.07 5.40
CA LYS A 120 -19.37 -17.85 6.44
C LYS A 120 -18.93 -19.21 5.90
N ASN A 121 -17.73 -19.67 6.29
CA ASN A 121 -17.11 -20.94 5.89
C ASN A 121 -16.78 -21.06 4.40
N ASN A 122 -16.40 -19.96 3.75
CA ASN A 122 -15.98 -20.01 2.36
C ASN A 122 -14.59 -20.66 2.24
N HIS A 123 -14.46 -21.66 1.36
CA HIS A 123 -13.17 -22.28 1.02
C HIS A 123 -12.14 -21.30 0.43
N LEU A 124 -12.57 -20.09 0.04
CA LEU A 124 -11.73 -19.01 -0.46
C LEU A 124 -11.14 -18.11 0.66
N GLU A 125 -11.29 -18.47 1.94
CA GLU A 125 -10.75 -17.71 3.09
C GLU A 125 -9.23 -17.46 3.01
N LYS A 126 -8.49 -18.33 2.31
CA LYS A 126 -7.03 -18.20 2.13
C LYS A 126 -6.64 -17.72 0.73
N ILE A 127 -7.37 -16.75 0.19
CA ILE A 127 -7.00 -16.08 -1.06
C ILE A 127 -6.77 -14.60 -0.79
N VAL A 128 -5.69 -14.07 -1.37
CA VAL A 128 -5.48 -12.63 -1.52
C VAL A 128 -5.53 -12.28 -3.00
N PHE A 129 -6.19 -11.17 -3.32
CA PHE A 129 -6.42 -10.73 -4.69
C PHE A 129 -5.39 -9.67 -5.05
N VAL A 130 -4.42 -10.04 -5.88
CA VAL A 130 -3.33 -9.17 -6.29
C VAL A 130 -3.84 -8.12 -7.27
N VAL A 131 -3.46 -6.87 -7.02
CA VAL A 131 -3.70 -5.72 -7.88
C VAL A 131 -2.35 -5.35 -8.55
N PRO A 132 -2.17 -5.61 -9.85
CA PRO A 132 -0.97 -5.19 -10.58
C PRO A 132 -0.70 -3.69 -10.46
N ALA A 133 0.58 -3.32 -10.42
CA ALA A 133 1.00 -1.94 -10.22
C ALA A 133 1.83 -1.45 -11.40
N PHE A 134 1.60 -0.19 -11.76
CA PHE A 134 2.25 0.48 -12.88
C PHE A 134 2.82 1.82 -12.41
N GLU A 135 3.70 2.38 -13.24
CA GLU A 135 4.17 3.76 -13.11
C GLU A 135 3.99 4.48 -14.44
N SER A 136 3.63 5.77 -14.40
CA SER A 136 3.44 6.63 -15.56
C SER A 136 4.51 7.73 -15.62
N LYS A 137 4.67 8.39 -16.77
CA LYS A 137 5.37 9.68 -16.80
C LYS A 137 4.58 10.75 -16.03
N GLU A 138 5.26 11.81 -15.60
CA GLU A 138 4.67 12.85 -14.73
C GLU A 138 3.54 13.64 -15.40
N ASN A 139 3.66 13.89 -16.72
CA ASN A 139 2.68 14.67 -17.48
C ASN A 139 1.53 13.83 -18.06
N VAL A 140 1.45 12.55 -17.69
CA VAL A 140 0.43 11.62 -18.19
C VAL A 140 -0.72 11.62 -17.20
N VAL A 141 -1.94 11.88 -17.71
CA VAL A 141 -3.16 11.68 -16.94
C VAL A 141 -3.27 10.20 -16.60
N PRO A 142 -3.37 9.81 -15.31
CA PRO A 142 -3.46 8.41 -14.93
C PRO A 142 -4.66 7.72 -15.61
N PRO A 143 -4.47 6.51 -16.18
CA PRO A 143 -5.56 5.78 -16.82
C PRO A 143 -6.62 5.39 -15.79
N LEU A 144 -7.89 5.56 -16.17
CA LEU A 144 -9.04 5.22 -15.33
C LEU A 144 -9.38 3.74 -15.40
N ASN A 145 -9.18 3.10 -16.56
CA ASN A 145 -9.53 1.70 -16.78
C ASN A 145 -8.46 0.95 -17.58
N LYS A 146 -8.56 -0.39 -17.63
CA LYS A 146 -7.57 -1.25 -18.27
C LYS A 146 -7.40 -0.93 -19.76
N GLY A 147 -8.47 -0.59 -20.48
CA GLY A 147 -8.37 -0.21 -21.89
C GLY A 147 -7.46 1.01 -22.10
N GLN A 148 -7.65 2.08 -21.32
CA GLN A 148 -6.78 3.26 -21.36
C GLN A 148 -5.35 2.93 -20.94
N LEU A 149 -5.17 2.10 -19.91
CA LEU A 149 -3.87 1.66 -19.44
C LEU A 149 -3.11 0.92 -20.56
N LEU A 150 -3.75 -0.01 -21.27
CA LEU A 150 -3.14 -0.75 -22.37
C LEU A 150 -2.67 0.20 -23.48
N SER A 151 -3.50 1.17 -23.88
CA SER A 151 -3.11 2.17 -24.88
C SER A 151 -1.90 3.01 -24.44
N LEU A 152 -1.78 3.33 -23.14
CA LEU A 152 -0.63 4.08 -22.60
C LEU A 152 0.62 3.22 -22.45
N VAL A 153 0.47 1.90 -22.26
CA VAL A 153 1.60 0.96 -22.27
C VAL A 153 2.14 0.82 -23.68
N GLU A 154 1.28 0.71 -24.70
CA GLU A 154 1.69 0.63 -26.11
C GLU A 154 2.50 1.85 -26.58
N THR A 155 2.18 3.04 -26.08
CA THR A 155 2.91 4.28 -26.39
C THR A 155 4.12 4.53 -25.48
N GLY A 156 4.39 3.65 -24.50
CA GLY A 156 5.50 3.78 -23.56
C GLY A 156 5.33 4.91 -22.54
N GLU A 157 4.11 5.39 -22.33
CA GLU A 157 3.75 6.39 -21.33
C GLU A 157 3.56 5.77 -19.93
N VAL A 158 3.18 4.50 -19.89
CA VAL A 158 3.02 3.69 -18.68
C VAL A 158 3.83 2.40 -18.80
N ARG A 159 4.38 1.92 -17.69
CA ARG A 159 5.09 0.63 -17.63
C ARG A 159 4.85 -0.09 -16.30
N PRO A 160 5.11 -1.41 -16.22
CA PRO A 160 5.04 -2.13 -14.96
C PRO A 160 5.94 -1.50 -13.89
N PHE A 161 5.42 -1.41 -12.66
CA PHE A 161 6.09 -0.77 -11.54
C PHE A 161 7.47 -1.41 -11.27
N TYR A 162 8.50 -0.59 -11.06
CA TYR A 162 9.88 -1.05 -10.81
C TYR A 162 10.49 -1.95 -11.90
N SER A 163 9.88 -2.07 -13.10
CA SER A 163 10.39 -2.92 -14.19
C SER A 163 11.85 -2.64 -14.55
N GLN A 164 12.29 -1.37 -14.50
CA GLN A 164 13.67 -0.98 -14.79
C GLN A 164 14.62 -1.04 -13.58
N LEU A 165 14.10 -1.14 -12.36
CA LEU A 165 14.91 -1.15 -11.13
C LEU A 165 15.12 -2.55 -10.58
N CYS A 166 14.09 -3.40 -10.71
CA CYS A 166 14.11 -4.75 -10.18
C CYS A 166 13.12 -5.64 -10.95
N SER A 167 13.59 -6.20 -12.07
CA SER A 167 12.78 -7.13 -12.88
C SER A 167 12.24 -8.32 -12.07
N LYS A 168 13.01 -8.81 -11.09
CA LYS A 168 12.60 -9.92 -10.21
C LYS A 168 11.50 -9.54 -9.21
N CYS A 169 11.44 -8.28 -8.77
CA CYS A 169 10.55 -7.84 -7.69
C CYS A 169 9.06 -7.88 -8.09
N GLN A 170 8.77 -7.91 -9.38
CA GLN A 170 7.41 -7.93 -9.91
C GLN A 170 7.17 -9.09 -10.90
N ALA A 171 8.18 -9.92 -11.15
CA ALA A 171 8.11 -11.02 -12.12
C ALA A 171 6.93 -11.98 -11.89
N PRO A 172 6.60 -12.39 -10.64
CA PRO A 172 5.46 -13.29 -10.44
C PRO A 172 4.10 -12.70 -10.77
N THR A 173 3.96 -11.37 -10.95
CA THR A 173 2.70 -10.78 -11.43
C THR A 173 2.40 -11.19 -12.88
N ASN A 174 3.42 -11.60 -13.66
CA ASN A 174 3.31 -12.01 -15.06
C ASN A 174 2.59 -10.95 -15.92
N TYR A 175 3.22 -9.77 -16.02
CA TYR A 175 2.68 -8.64 -16.78
C TYR A 175 2.46 -8.96 -18.25
N ASP A 176 3.27 -9.83 -18.86
CA ASP A 176 3.08 -10.23 -20.25
C ASP A 176 1.71 -10.90 -20.43
N ALA A 177 1.34 -11.83 -19.56
CA ALA A 177 0.01 -12.44 -19.61
C ALA A 177 -1.10 -11.43 -19.30
N TRP A 178 -0.89 -10.56 -18.31
CA TRP A 178 -1.90 -9.58 -17.88
C TRP A 178 -2.18 -8.50 -18.93
N LEU A 179 -1.14 -8.02 -19.61
CA LEU A 179 -1.22 -6.99 -20.66
C LEU A 179 -1.82 -7.54 -21.96
N ASN A 180 -1.62 -8.83 -22.25
CA ASN A 180 -2.22 -9.50 -23.41
C ASN A 180 -3.69 -9.90 -23.20
N GLU A 181 -4.20 -9.82 -21.97
CA GLU A 181 -5.62 -10.06 -21.70
C GLU A 181 -6.43 -8.77 -21.97
N PRO A 182 -7.46 -8.83 -22.83
CA PRO A 182 -8.33 -7.68 -23.10
C PRO A 182 -9.02 -7.16 -21.84
N ALA A 183 -9.40 -5.88 -21.86
CA ALA A 183 -10.26 -5.31 -20.82
C ALA A 183 -11.60 -6.07 -20.77
N GLY A 184 -11.89 -6.69 -19.63
CA GLY A 184 -13.16 -7.38 -19.39
C GLY A 184 -14.26 -6.40 -18.98
N ALA A 185 -15.53 -6.75 -19.22
CA ALA A 185 -16.67 -5.97 -18.74
C ALA A 185 -16.83 -6.03 -17.21
N GLU A 186 -16.44 -7.15 -16.59
CA GLU A 186 -16.51 -7.37 -15.14
C GLU A 186 -15.15 -7.81 -14.60
N MET A 187 -14.92 -7.53 -13.30
CA MET A 187 -13.73 -7.98 -12.59
C MET A 187 -13.74 -9.50 -12.39
N ALA A 188 -12.60 -10.14 -12.64
CA ALA A 188 -12.36 -11.55 -12.45
C ALA A 188 -10.90 -11.82 -12.05
N THR A 189 -10.62 -13.06 -11.66
CA THR A 189 -9.26 -13.56 -11.44
C THR A 189 -8.73 -14.19 -12.71
N MET A 190 -7.48 -13.90 -13.10
CA MET A 190 -6.84 -14.51 -14.26
C MET A 190 -6.19 -15.86 -13.93
N PHE A 191 -5.25 -15.84 -12.97
CA PHE A 191 -4.45 -17.00 -12.59
C PHE A 191 -3.93 -16.86 -11.16
N ASP A 192 -3.62 -18.00 -10.58
CA ASP A 192 -3.04 -18.09 -9.25
C ASP A 192 -1.52 -18.20 -9.31
N MET A 193 -0.85 -17.51 -8.41
CA MET A 193 0.60 -17.47 -8.32
C MET A 193 1.09 -17.98 -6.97
N ILE A 194 2.25 -18.64 -7.03
CA ILE A 194 3.02 -18.98 -5.84
C ILE A 194 4.03 -17.86 -5.61
N TRP A 195 4.11 -17.41 -4.36
CA TRP A 195 5.07 -16.39 -3.97
C TRP A 195 6.52 -16.82 -4.20
N ARG A 196 7.36 -15.87 -4.62
CA ARG A 196 8.81 -16.03 -4.77
C ARG A 196 9.51 -14.76 -4.32
N ASP A 197 10.61 -14.86 -3.58
CA ASP A 197 11.42 -13.70 -3.22
C ASP A 197 11.99 -13.01 -4.49
N PRO A 198 12.01 -11.68 -4.59
CA PRO A 198 11.56 -10.67 -3.63
C PRO A 198 10.20 -10.04 -4.00
N TRP A 199 9.20 -10.84 -4.39
CA TRP A 199 7.91 -10.33 -4.85
C TRP A 199 7.11 -9.64 -3.73
N GLU A 200 6.70 -8.40 -3.98
CA GLU A 200 5.89 -7.58 -3.08
C GLU A 200 4.67 -6.97 -3.81
N PRO A 201 3.65 -7.78 -4.15
CA PRO A 201 2.45 -7.29 -4.81
C PRO A 201 1.61 -6.42 -3.88
N PHE A 202 0.82 -5.51 -4.46
CA PHE A 202 -0.33 -4.93 -3.76
C PHE A 202 -1.48 -5.92 -3.84
N TYR A 203 -2.27 -6.03 -2.79
CA TYR A 203 -3.35 -7.01 -2.76
C TYR A 203 -4.51 -6.56 -1.88
N ILE A 204 -5.70 -7.02 -2.25
CA ILE A 204 -6.91 -6.97 -1.43
C ILE A 204 -7.00 -8.29 -0.67
N SER A 205 -7.18 -8.25 0.64
CA SER A 205 -7.35 -9.45 1.46
C SER A 205 -8.45 -9.25 2.50
N SER A 206 -8.93 -10.34 3.10
CA SER A 206 -9.64 -10.20 4.37
C SER A 206 -8.76 -9.47 5.39
N ASN A 207 -9.36 -8.69 6.30
CA ASN A 207 -8.60 -7.96 7.31
C ASN A 207 -8.07 -8.89 8.43
N ASN A 208 -8.46 -10.16 8.45
CA ASN A 208 -8.00 -11.16 9.43
C ASN A 208 -6.63 -11.80 9.08
N VAL A 209 -6.04 -11.47 7.94
CA VAL A 209 -4.70 -11.96 7.58
C VAL A 209 -3.66 -11.56 8.63
N PRO A 210 -2.53 -12.29 8.76
CA PRO A 210 -1.45 -11.90 9.68
C PRO A 210 -1.10 -10.42 9.60
N LEU A 211 -0.83 -9.82 10.75
CA LEU A 211 -0.38 -8.43 10.84
C LEU A 211 1.08 -8.31 10.38
N TYR A 212 1.46 -7.13 9.93
CA TYR A 212 2.83 -6.85 9.52
C TYR A 212 3.77 -6.98 10.72
N ASP A 213 4.96 -7.54 10.51
CA ASP A 213 5.99 -7.56 11.55
C ASP A 213 6.56 -6.15 11.75
N GLU A 214 6.33 -5.59 12.95
CA GLU A 214 6.64 -4.20 13.29
C GLU A 214 8.14 -3.94 13.50
N ARG A 215 8.99 -4.98 13.48
CA ARG A 215 10.46 -4.83 13.53
C ARG A 215 11.02 -4.26 12.23
N PHE A 216 10.32 -4.48 11.10
CA PHE A 216 10.69 -3.88 9.82
C PHE A 216 10.26 -2.42 9.79
N LYS A 217 11.26 -1.54 9.70
CA LYS A 217 11.09 -0.08 9.64
C LYS A 217 11.75 0.44 8.38
N GLN A 218 11.29 1.58 7.89
CA GLN A 218 11.89 2.28 6.75
C GLN A 218 11.91 1.38 5.50
N TYR A 219 13.01 1.37 4.75
CA TYR A 219 13.08 0.80 3.42
C TYR A 219 13.49 -0.69 3.41
N GLY A 220 12.86 -1.46 2.50
CA GLY A 220 13.26 -2.83 2.16
C GLY A 220 12.67 -3.91 3.07
N PHE A 221 12.38 -5.08 2.51
CA PHE A 221 11.84 -6.28 3.16
C PHE A 221 10.54 -6.12 3.98
N ASN A 222 9.99 -4.91 4.12
CA ASN A 222 8.84 -4.65 4.98
C ASN A 222 7.51 -5.22 4.44
N ARG A 223 7.30 -5.20 3.12
CA ARG A 223 6.16 -5.85 2.45
C ARG A 223 6.51 -7.26 1.99
N ILE A 224 7.74 -7.49 1.53
CA ILE A 224 8.25 -8.82 1.19
C ILE A 224 8.03 -9.78 2.38
N SER A 225 8.31 -9.36 3.62
CA SER A 225 8.07 -10.19 4.81
C SER A 225 6.60 -10.53 5.03
N GLN A 226 5.70 -9.56 4.85
CA GLN A 226 4.26 -9.79 4.93
C GLN A 226 3.79 -10.83 3.91
N VAL A 227 4.19 -10.68 2.65
CA VAL A 227 3.76 -11.56 1.55
C VAL A 227 4.37 -12.96 1.72
N CYS A 228 5.61 -13.03 2.20
CA CYS A 228 6.26 -14.27 2.63
C CYS A 228 5.45 -14.98 3.74
N GLU A 229 5.01 -14.27 4.78
CA GLU A 229 4.20 -14.88 5.83
C GLU A 229 2.84 -15.36 5.32
N LEU A 230 2.16 -14.59 4.46
CA LEU A 230 0.92 -15.04 3.80
C LEU A 230 1.15 -16.35 3.05
N HIS A 231 2.24 -16.42 2.27
CA HIS A 231 2.58 -17.64 1.54
C HIS A 231 2.74 -18.83 2.49
N VAL A 232 3.52 -18.69 3.56
CA VAL A 232 3.76 -19.74 4.56
C VAL A 232 2.48 -20.10 5.33
N ALA A 233 1.60 -19.14 5.61
CA ALA A 233 0.30 -19.36 6.25
C ALA A 233 -0.73 -20.07 5.35
N GLY A 234 -0.38 -20.33 4.08
CA GLY A 234 -1.18 -21.10 3.14
C GLY A 234 -2.05 -20.27 2.20
N TYR A 235 -1.82 -18.96 2.10
CA TYR A 235 -2.58 -18.10 1.19
C TYR A 235 -2.17 -18.32 -0.28
N THR A 236 -3.16 -18.27 -1.16
CA THR A 236 -2.99 -18.25 -2.62
C THR A 236 -3.11 -16.81 -3.11
N PHE A 237 -2.27 -16.44 -4.09
CA PHE A 237 -2.26 -15.10 -4.67
C PHE A 237 -2.96 -15.13 -6.02
N SER A 238 -4.16 -14.58 -6.12
CA SER A 238 -4.95 -14.60 -7.35
C SER A 238 -4.87 -13.23 -8.04
N ILE A 239 -4.42 -13.17 -9.28
CA ILE A 239 -4.24 -11.89 -10.01
C ILE A 239 -5.59 -11.40 -10.54
N LEU A 240 -5.98 -10.17 -10.20
CA LEU A 240 -7.18 -9.53 -10.76
C LEU A 240 -6.93 -9.04 -12.19
N ASN A 241 -7.89 -9.28 -13.08
CA ASN A 241 -7.75 -8.98 -14.50
C ASN A 241 -7.84 -7.49 -14.85
N ASN A 242 -8.71 -6.75 -14.17
CA ASN A 242 -9.07 -5.37 -14.53
C ASN A 242 -8.61 -4.32 -13.51
N ALA A 243 -8.32 -4.73 -12.28
CA ALA A 243 -7.85 -3.84 -11.23
C ALA A 243 -6.36 -3.51 -11.44
N PHE A 244 -5.98 -2.26 -11.23
CA PHE A 244 -4.57 -1.88 -11.20
C PHE A 244 -4.34 -0.65 -10.29
N LEU A 245 -3.08 -0.40 -9.97
CA LEU A 245 -2.62 0.83 -9.34
C LEU A 245 -1.62 1.54 -10.25
N VAL A 246 -1.56 2.87 -10.17
CA VAL A 246 -0.59 3.70 -10.92
C VAL A 246 0.11 4.66 -9.98
N HIS A 247 1.44 4.67 -10.03
CA HIS A 247 2.28 5.71 -9.46
C HIS A 247 2.62 6.76 -10.54
N ILE A 248 2.47 8.06 -10.24
CA ILE A 248 2.86 9.13 -11.17
C ILE A 248 4.35 9.42 -11.03
N GLY A 249 5.08 9.35 -12.14
CA GLY A 249 6.52 9.53 -12.19
C GLY A 249 7.25 8.18 -12.17
N PHE A 250 8.20 8.02 -13.09
CA PHE A 250 8.99 6.80 -13.14
C PHE A 250 9.97 6.76 -11.98
N LYS A 251 9.97 5.65 -11.25
CA LYS A 251 10.98 5.41 -10.22
C LYS A 251 12.31 5.12 -10.92
N THR A 252 13.34 5.83 -10.50
CA THR A 252 14.72 5.74 -11.01
C THR A 252 15.69 5.49 -9.87
N THR A 253 16.95 5.14 -10.17
CA THR A 253 17.97 4.94 -9.13
C THR A 253 18.23 6.20 -8.29
N SER A 254 18.07 7.38 -8.87
CA SER A 254 18.20 8.67 -8.17
C SER A 254 16.99 9.04 -7.33
N SER A 255 15.87 8.30 -7.43
CA SER A 255 14.64 8.58 -6.67
C SER A 255 14.66 8.06 -5.23
N PHE A 256 15.76 7.43 -4.81
CA PHE A 256 15.89 6.83 -3.48
C PHE A 256 16.69 7.71 -2.53
N HIS A 257 16.36 7.63 -1.23
CA HIS A 257 17.11 8.33 -0.18
C HIS A 257 18.50 7.72 0.05
N ASP A 258 19.45 8.53 0.50
CA ASP A 258 20.87 8.17 0.62
C ASP A 258 21.12 6.94 1.51
N ASP A 259 20.34 6.79 2.58
CA ASP A 259 20.49 5.68 3.54
C ASP A 259 19.76 4.39 3.15
N LYS A 260 19.18 4.32 1.95
CA LYS A 260 18.36 3.18 1.48
C LYS A 260 19.07 1.84 1.65
N GLU A 261 20.34 1.77 1.26
CA GLU A 261 21.11 0.53 1.32
C GLU A 261 21.33 0.06 2.77
N LYS A 262 21.58 1.00 3.69
CA LYS A 262 21.74 0.69 5.13
C LYS A 262 20.44 0.16 5.72
N ASP A 263 19.31 0.77 5.37
CA ASP A 263 18.00 0.29 5.82
C ASP A 263 17.65 -1.07 5.25
N GLN A 264 17.92 -1.27 3.96
CA GLN A 264 17.70 -2.55 3.30
C GLN A 264 18.54 -3.66 3.95
N GLU A 265 19.81 -3.40 4.29
CA GLU A 265 20.67 -4.42 4.91
C GLU A 265 20.24 -4.73 6.36
N ARG A 266 19.87 -3.72 7.15
CA ARG A 266 19.28 -3.95 8.48
C ARG A 266 18.04 -4.83 8.38
N ASN A 267 17.13 -4.50 7.46
CA ASN A 267 15.90 -5.26 7.27
C ASN A 267 16.17 -6.65 6.66
N ARG A 268 17.24 -6.84 5.90
CA ARG A 268 17.69 -8.17 5.43
C ARG A 268 18.05 -9.07 6.62
N MET A 269 18.73 -8.53 7.63
CA MET A 269 19.07 -9.28 8.85
C MET A 269 17.82 -9.65 9.65
N VAL A 270 16.89 -8.71 9.81
CA VAL A 270 15.58 -8.99 10.43
C VAL A 270 14.82 -10.06 9.63
N PHE A 271 14.85 -9.99 8.29
CA PHE A 271 14.20 -10.98 7.44
C PHE A 271 14.76 -12.39 7.59
N ARG A 272 16.08 -12.54 7.74
CA ARG A 272 16.69 -13.85 8.00
C ARG A 272 16.16 -14.49 9.29
N GLN A 273 16.08 -13.70 10.36
CA GLN A 273 15.52 -14.15 11.63
C GLN A 273 14.02 -14.48 11.49
N PHE A 274 13.26 -13.59 10.87
CA PHE A 274 11.83 -13.76 10.61
C PHE A 274 11.53 -15.07 9.86
N LYS A 275 12.32 -15.40 8.82
CA LYS A 275 12.17 -16.66 8.08
C LYS A 275 12.38 -17.91 8.96
N ALA A 276 13.25 -17.84 9.97
CA ALA A 276 13.44 -18.94 10.90
C ALA A 276 12.24 -19.07 11.87
N GLU A 277 11.75 -17.95 12.38
CA GLU A 277 10.58 -17.88 13.26
C GLU A 277 9.31 -18.37 12.56
N LEU A 278 9.12 -18.06 11.27
CA LEU A 278 7.99 -18.56 10.48
C LEU A 278 7.94 -20.10 10.42
N LYS A 279 9.10 -20.79 10.40
CA LYS A 279 9.14 -22.26 10.41
C LYS A 279 8.58 -22.84 11.71
N LEU A 280 8.77 -22.13 12.83
CA LEU A 280 8.26 -22.53 14.14
C LEU A 280 6.77 -22.14 14.26
N LYS A 281 6.41 -20.93 13.83
CA LYS A 281 5.03 -20.43 13.87
C LYS A 281 4.07 -21.25 13.02
N TYR A 282 4.54 -21.74 11.87
CA TYR A 282 3.74 -22.53 10.91
C TYR A 282 4.38 -23.91 10.68
N ILE A 283 4.51 -24.70 11.75
CA ILE A 283 5.20 -25.99 11.74
C ILE A 283 4.62 -26.99 10.73
N GLU A 284 3.29 -26.99 10.56
CA GLU A 284 2.56 -27.86 9.64
C GLU A 284 2.60 -27.38 8.17
N SER A 285 3.05 -26.16 7.92
CA SER A 285 3.15 -25.66 6.55
C SER A 285 4.31 -26.35 5.84
N SER A 286 4.11 -26.76 4.58
CA SER A 286 5.19 -27.19 3.69
C SER A 286 5.82 -26.02 2.92
N ARG A 287 5.18 -24.85 2.94
CA ARG A 287 5.58 -23.64 2.19
C ARG A 287 6.67 -22.87 2.95
N ARG A 288 7.67 -22.34 2.24
CA ARG A 288 8.81 -21.62 2.83
C ARG A 288 9.16 -20.41 1.98
N CYS A 289 9.75 -19.41 2.61
CA CYS A 289 10.24 -18.23 1.92
C CYS A 289 11.66 -18.47 1.39
N TYR A 290 11.74 -19.05 0.19
CA TYR A 290 13.00 -19.27 -0.51
C TYR A 290 13.53 -17.96 -1.08
#